data_AF-A0A938PD21-F1
#
_entry.id   AF-A0A938PD21-F1
#
_cell.length_a   1.000
_cell.length_b   1.000
_cell.length_c   1.000
_cell.angle_alpha   90.00
_cell.angle_beta   90.00
_cell.angle_gamma   90.00
#
_symmetry.space_group_name_H-M   'P 1'
#
loop_
_entity.id
_entity.type
_entity.pdbx_description
1 polymer ?
#
loop_
_entity_poly.entity_id
_entity_poly.type
_entity_poly.pdbx_seq_one_letter_code
_entity_poly.pdbx_strand_id
1 'polypeptide(L)'
;MDNNYSSEKINNNLALLKELTSSKEVGNYTLKKLISISCKYAISYLCTKYAKDRIKFLNLGFTFEDIANDSIIPLLLKNSKTKEIGIVKSYKDWKAPINTDAQAQYFFYRIITNRVDQEVTKILRDADPFFSKILNAVNYVIEKNNWQKITYCGSVYIANKNMGTNKKFMNHDEFDAIPPKLFFGNMTKVITNIFTHLKNEPELYSAIPLNQLIKKIKFSHMNSFVDIPSSSGFDNEEKLDIEVITANCLMIVFQRLDEFYFKKGKITLDEKKILAKVLTELARDLKNGGQSRGLYLYMKDHIPNLTNEMFYQKYHQILDYLFRQLKTEIVSNLEVRI
;
A
#
# COMPACT_ATOMS: atom_id res chain seq x y z
N MET A 1 22.93 -37.13 27.49
CA MET A 1 23.90 -37.18 26.39
C MET A 1 23.59 -36.03 25.45
N ASP A 2 24.11 -34.86 25.83
CA ASP A 2 24.65 -33.76 25.02
C ASP A 2 23.99 -33.39 23.68
N ASN A 3 22.96 -32.54 23.76
CA ASN A 3 22.53 -31.66 22.66
C ASN A 3 23.46 -30.43 22.55
N ASN A 4 24.76 -30.66 22.33
CA ASN A 4 25.78 -29.61 22.20
C ASN A 4 26.38 -29.54 20.78
N TYR A 5 25.52 -29.65 19.77
CA TYR A 5 25.90 -29.40 18.38
C TYR A 5 24.95 -28.35 17.78
N SER A 6 25.42 -27.09 17.65
CA SER A 6 25.08 -26.16 16.53
C SER A 6 25.41 -24.67 16.81
N SER A 7 25.95 -24.29 17.98
CA SER A 7 26.12 -22.84 18.29
C SER A 7 27.23 -22.12 17.50
N GLU A 8 28.17 -22.85 16.89
CA GLU A 8 29.37 -22.24 16.23
C GLU A 8 29.33 -22.13 14.69
N LYS A 9 28.31 -22.67 14.01
CA LYS A 9 28.40 -22.88 12.54
C LYS A 9 27.75 -21.82 11.64
N ILE A 10 26.87 -20.98 12.14
CA ILE A 10 26.23 -19.94 11.31
C ILE A 10 26.97 -18.63 11.47
N ASN A 11 28.07 -18.41 10.75
CA ASN A 11 28.79 -17.13 10.82
C ASN A 11 28.41 -16.17 9.68
N ASN A 12 27.70 -16.65 8.66
CA ASN A 12 27.34 -15.87 7.49
C ASN A 12 25.98 -16.28 6.90
N ASN A 13 25.48 -15.51 5.93
CA ASN A 13 24.16 -15.70 5.30
C ASN A 13 24.07 -17.01 4.52
N LEU A 14 25.16 -17.43 3.86
CA LEU A 14 25.19 -18.69 3.13
C LEU A 14 25.04 -19.90 4.06
N ALA A 15 25.72 -19.90 5.20
CA ALA A 15 25.59 -20.95 6.20
C ALA A 15 24.16 -21.00 6.76
N LEU A 16 23.57 -19.84 7.06
CA LEU A 16 22.19 -19.74 7.52
C LEU A 16 21.22 -20.33 6.50
N LEU A 17 21.36 -19.96 5.24
CA LEU A 17 20.50 -20.44 4.16
C LEU A 17 20.62 -21.95 3.97
N LYS A 18 21.85 -22.49 3.95
CA LYS A 18 22.11 -23.93 3.83
C LYS A 18 21.46 -24.71 4.96
N GLU A 19 21.53 -24.20 6.19
CA GLU A 19 20.93 -24.86 7.34
C GLU A 19 19.40 -24.84 7.26
N LEU A 20 18.80 -23.71 6.88
CA LEU A 20 17.35 -23.59 6.69
C LEU A 20 16.82 -24.58 5.63
N THR A 21 17.61 -24.86 4.58
CA THR A 21 17.20 -25.73 3.47
C THR A 21 17.51 -27.20 3.70
N SER A 22 18.51 -27.52 4.53
CA SER A 22 18.97 -28.90 4.75
C SER A 22 18.26 -29.59 5.92
N SER A 23 17.80 -28.81 6.91
CA SER A 23 17.25 -29.35 8.15
C SER A 23 15.75 -29.63 8.05
N LYS A 24 15.31 -30.81 8.48
CA LYS A 24 13.87 -31.14 8.61
C LYS A 24 13.16 -30.25 9.65
N GLU A 25 13.90 -29.81 10.67
CA GLU A 25 13.45 -28.86 11.67
C GLU A 25 14.47 -27.73 11.84
N VAL A 26 13.98 -26.49 11.84
CA VAL A 26 14.81 -25.29 12.03
C VAL A 26 15.02 -25.09 13.52
N GLY A 27 16.28 -25.12 13.95
CA GLY A 27 16.64 -24.90 15.35
C GLY A 27 16.29 -23.49 15.83
N ASN A 28 16.03 -23.34 17.13
CA ASN A 28 15.67 -22.06 17.75
C ASN A 28 16.74 -20.97 17.53
N TYR A 29 18.02 -21.33 17.52
CA TYR A 29 19.11 -20.41 17.27
C TYR A 29 19.07 -19.84 15.84
N THR A 30 18.91 -20.71 14.85
CA THR A 30 18.79 -20.44 13.42
C THR A 30 17.61 -19.52 13.14
N LEU A 31 16.47 -19.80 13.77
CA LEU A 31 15.28 -18.96 13.66
C LEU A 31 15.50 -17.57 14.26
N LYS A 32 16.11 -17.46 15.45
CA LYS A 32 16.44 -16.16 16.07
C LYS A 32 17.38 -15.34 15.18
N LYS A 33 18.39 -15.98 14.59
CA LYS A 33 19.32 -15.32 13.67
C LYS A 33 18.62 -14.85 12.40
N LEU A 34 17.74 -15.68 11.84
CA LEU A 34 16.92 -15.31 10.70
C LEU A 34 16.01 -14.11 10.99
N ILE A 35 15.33 -14.11 12.14
CA ILE A 35 14.50 -12.98 12.58
C ILE A 35 15.35 -11.69 12.65
N SER A 36 16.49 -11.75 13.32
CA SER A 36 17.38 -10.58 13.49
C SER A 36 17.83 -9.99 12.15
N ILE A 37 18.29 -10.83 11.22
CA ILE A 37 18.70 -10.39 9.87
C ILE A 37 17.50 -9.84 9.09
N SER A 38 16.34 -10.49 9.20
CA SER A 38 15.13 -10.08 8.48
C SER A 38 14.62 -8.72 8.93
N CYS A 39 14.54 -8.49 10.25
CA CYS A 39 14.20 -7.19 10.82
C CYS A 39 15.20 -6.12 10.38
N LYS A 40 16.50 -6.41 10.42
CA LYS A 40 17.55 -5.44 10.04
C LYS A 40 17.41 -5.01 8.58
N TYR A 41 17.20 -5.95 7.65
CA TYR A 41 17.00 -5.62 6.24
C TYR A 41 15.68 -4.89 5.99
N ALA A 42 14.60 -5.29 6.66
CA ALA A 42 13.31 -4.63 6.53
C ALA A 42 13.36 -3.17 7.01
N ILE A 43 13.90 -2.92 8.21
CA ILE A 43 14.04 -1.57 8.77
C ILE A 43 14.97 -0.71 7.91
N SER A 44 16.13 -1.25 7.53
CA SER A 44 17.08 -0.51 6.67
C SER A 44 16.43 -0.09 5.35
N TYR A 45 15.63 -0.96 4.75
CA TYR A 45 14.91 -0.66 3.52
C TYR A 45 13.80 0.37 3.73
N LEU A 46 12.99 0.26 4.79
CA LEU A 46 11.99 1.27 5.16
C LEU A 46 12.63 2.65 5.37
N CYS A 47 13.71 2.72 6.14
CA CYS A 47 14.44 3.97 6.37
C CYS A 47 15.03 4.56 5.08
N THR A 48 15.43 3.74 4.12
CA THR A 48 16.03 4.24 2.87
C THR A 48 14.97 4.67 1.87
N LYS A 49 13.97 3.83 1.63
CA LYS A 49 12.96 4.04 0.58
C LYS A 49 11.80 4.91 1.02
N TYR A 50 11.36 4.75 2.28
CA TYR A 50 10.14 5.33 2.80
C TYR A 50 10.40 6.40 3.88
N ALA A 51 11.64 6.87 4.05
CA ALA A 51 11.98 7.90 5.05
C ALA A 51 11.06 9.12 5.01
N LYS A 52 10.75 9.62 3.80
CA LYS A 52 9.84 10.77 3.60
C LYS A 52 8.41 10.48 4.04
N ASP A 53 7.98 9.23 3.99
CA ASP A 53 6.65 8.77 4.38
C ASP A 53 6.57 8.37 5.88
N ARG A 54 7.68 8.46 6.65
CA ARG A 54 7.71 8.01 8.05
C ARG A 54 6.63 8.65 8.92
N ILE A 55 6.45 9.97 8.79
CA ILE A 55 5.42 10.71 9.54
C ILE A 55 4.03 10.23 9.14
N LYS A 56 3.81 9.96 7.84
CA LYS A 56 2.54 9.44 7.33
C LYS A 56 2.19 8.08 7.96
N PHE A 57 3.16 7.16 8.07
CA PHE A 57 2.91 5.87 8.70
C PHE A 57 2.68 5.99 10.21
N LEU A 58 3.46 6.82 10.91
CA LEU A 58 3.27 7.05 12.34
C LEU A 58 1.86 7.59 12.63
N ASN A 59 1.42 8.51 11.80
CA ASN A 59 0.07 9.05 11.81
C ASN A 59 -1.01 7.98 11.61
N LEU A 60 -0.78 7.02 10.71
CA LEU A 60 -1.63 5.84 10.55
C LEU A 60 -1.57 4.86 11.72
N GLY A 61 -0.74 5.12 12.73
CA GLY A 61 -0.56 4.27 13.91
C GLY A 61 0.49 3.17 13.74
N PHE A 62 1.35 3.26 12.72
CA PHE A 62 2.39 2.28 12.43
C PHE A 62 3.79 2.87 12.57
N THR A 63 4.64 2.25 13.37
CA THR A 63 6.08 2.49 13.34
C THR A 63 6.75 1.67 12.22
N PHE A 64 7.99 1.99 11.87
CA PHE A 64 8.74 1.17 10.91
C PHE A 64 9.05 -0.21 11.47
N GLU A 65 9.21 -0.30 12.79
CA GLU A 65 9.36 -1.54 13.52
C GLU A 65 8.11 -2.42 13.38
N ASP A 66 6.91 -1.85 13.51
CA ASP A 66 5.64 -2.57 13.30
C ASP A 66 5.55 -3.11 11.88
N ILE A 67 5.77 -2.24 10.88
CA ILE A 67 5.72 -2.63 9.46
C ILE A 67 6.76 -3.70 9.15
N ALA A 68 7.98 -3.56 9.67
CA ALA A 68 9.05 -4.53 9.46
C ALA A 68 8.68 -5.91 10.04
N ASN A 69 8.13 -5.94 11.26
CA ASN A 69 7.70 -7.18 11.91
C ASN A 69 6.58 -7.86 11.12
N ASP A 70 5.53 -7.12 10.76
CA ASP A 70 4.40 -7.66 9.99
C ASP A 70 4.83 -8.19 8.61
N SER A 71 5.80 -7.52 7.99
CA SER A 71 6.34 -7.93 6.68
C SER A 71 7.04 -9.28 6.72
N ILE A 72 7.83 -9.55 7.78
CA ILE A 72 8.68 -10.75 7.84
C ILE A 72 7.94 -11.97 8.38
N ILE A 73 6.86 -11.80 9.16
CA ILE A 73 6.11 -12.91 9.77
C ILE A 73 5.82 -14.03 8.75
N PRO A 74 5.30 -13.75 7.54
CA PRO A 74 4.95 -14.83 6.61
C PRO A 74 6.15 -15.55 5.97
N LEU A 75 7.37 -15.03 6.10
CA LEU A 75 8.60 -15.73 5.73
C LEU A 75 9.03 -16.74 6.79
N LEU A 76 8.63 -16.51 8.04
CA LEU A 76 9.06 -17.26 9.22
C LEU A 76 8.04 -18.32 9.65
N LEU A 77 6.77 -18.12 9.33
CA LEU A 77 5.71 -19.07 9.66
C LEU A 77 5.77 -20.32 8.78
N LYS A 78 5.55 -21.48 9.40
CA LYS A 78 5.32 -22.74 8.69
C LYS A 78 3.95 -22.69 8.02
N ASN A 79 3.90 -23.05 6.76
CA ASN A 79 2.64 -23.24 6.05
C ASN A 79 1.90 -24.45 6.65
N SER A 80 0.61 -24.30 6.97
CA SER A 80 -0.19 -25.36 7.58
C SER A 80 -0.31 -26.63 6.73
N LYS A 81 -0.21 -26.52 5.40
CA LYS A 81 -0.29 -27.64 4.45
C LYS A 81 1.06 -28.25 4.14
N THR A 82 2.07 -27.42 3.83
CA THR A 82 3.40 -27.94 3.41
C THR A 82 4.35 -28.18 4.58
N LYS A 83 4.04 -27.65 5.78
CA LYS A 83 4.90 -27.62 6.98
C LYS A 83 6.23 -26.89 6.79
N GLU A 84 6.48 -26.30 5.62
CA GLU A 84 7.68 -25.56 5.29
C GLU A 84 7.54 -24.08 5.66
N ILE A 85 8.64 -23.46 6.08
CA ILE A 85 8.70 -22.02 6.31
C ILE A 85 8.75 -21.24 4.99
N GLY A 86 8.13 -20.06 4.95
CA GLY A 86 7.98 -19.27 3.72
C GLY A 86 9.30 -18.93 3.00
N ILE A 87 10.39 -18.76 3.75
CA ILE A 87 11.71 -18.47 3.16
C ILE A 87 12.32 -19.67 2.42
N VAL A 88 12.07 -20.90 2.90
CA VAL A 88 12.55 -22.13 2.26
C VAL A 88 11.79 -22.36 0.96
N LYS A 89 10.47 -22.09 0.96
CA LYS A 89 9.68 -22.07 -0.28
C LYS A 89 10.26 -21.06 -1.27
N SER A 90 10.53 -19.84 -0.81
CA SER A 90 11.09 -18.79 -1.66
C SER A 90 12.46 -19.16 -2.24
N TYR A 91 13.27 -19.94 -1.51
CA TYR A 91 14.53 -20.48 -2.00
C TYR A 91 14.33 -21.53 -3.09
N LYS A 92 13.37 -22.45 -2.94
CA LYS A 92 13.07 -23.47 -3.95
C LYS A 92 12.55 -22.86 -5.26
N ASP A 93 11.79 -21.78 -5.16
CA ASP A 93 11.27 -21.04 -6.32
C ASP A 93 12.35 -20.12 -6.95
N TRP A 94 13.52 -20.00 -6.32
CA TRP A 94 14.60 -19.13 -6.78
C TRP A 94 15.43 -19.80 -7.88
N LYS A 95 15.48 -19.18 -9.06
CA LYS A 95 16.11 -19.78 -10.24
C LYS A 95 17.63 -19.67 -10.28
N ALA A 96 18.22 -18.65 -9.66
CA ALA A 96 19.66 -18.40 -9.75
C ALA A 96 20.43 -19.18 -8.68
N PRO A 97 21.57 -19.81 -8.98
CA PRO A 97 22.33 -20.54 -7.98
C PRO A 97 22.88 -19.61 -6.89
N ILE A 98 22.89 -20.08 -5.64
CA ILE A 98 23.39 -19.34 -4.48
C ILE A 98 24.57 -20.11 -3.89
N ASN A 99 25.77 -19.72 -4.31
CA ASN A 99 27.03 -20.41 -3.97
C ASN A 99 27.93 -19.59 -3.04
N THR A 100 27.67 -18.28 -2.92
CA THR A 100 28.49 -17.34 -2.14
C THR A 100 27.65 -16.63 -1.08
N ASP A 101 28.33 -16.06 -0.09
CA ASP A 101 27.67 -15.29 0.97
C ASP A 101 26.97 -14.04 0.44
N ALA A 102 27.59 -13.34 -0.51
CA ALA A 102 26.99 -12.18 -1.16
C ALA A 102 25.70 -12.54 -1.92
N GLN A 103 25.66 -13.71 -2.58
CA GLN A 103 24.45 -14.19 -3.24
C GLN A 103 23.35 -14.55 -2.24
N ALA A 104 23.69 -15.15 -1.10
CA ALA A 104 22.74 -15.46 -0.04
C ALA A 104 22.19 -14.18 0.61
N GLN A 105 23.05 -13.19 0.86
CA GLN A 105 22.68 -11.87 1.31
C GLN A 105 21.70 -11.20 0.33
N TYR A 106 22.02 -11.22 -0.96
CA TYR A 106 21.17 -10.65 -2.00
C TYR A 106 19.80 -11.34 -2.04
N PHE A 107 19.77 -12.67 -1.97
CA PHE A 107 18.53 -13.45 -1.89
C PHE A 107 17.67 -13.00 -0.71
N PHE A 108 18.23 -12.97 0.51
CA PHE A 108 17.50 -12.53 1.70
C PHE A 108 16.97 -11.12 1.53
N TYR A 109 17.85 -10.19 1.16
CA TYR A 109 17.49 -8.79 0.95
C TYR A 109 16.33 -8.66 -0.05
N ARG A 110 16.37 -9.34 -1.20
CA ARG A 110 15.29 -9.30 -2.19
C ARG A 110 13.99 -9.81 -1.60
N ILE A 111 13.97 -11.00 -1.00
CA ILE A 111 12.73 -11.60 -0.50
C ILE A 111 12.10 -10.72 0.58
N ILE A 112 12.90 -10.21 1.52
CA ILE A 112 12.44 -9.36 2.61
C ILE A 112 11.91 -8.01 2.10
N THR A 113 12.65 -7.32 1.23
CA THR A 113 12.23 -6.00 0.71
C THR A 113 10.92 -6.07 -0.07
N ASN A 114 10.71 -7.13 -0.87
CA ASN A 114 9.40 -7.31 -1.51
C ASN A 114 8.26 -7.54 -0.53
N ARG A 115 8.50 -8.23 0.60
CA ARG A 115 7.48 -8.38 1.63
C ARG A 115 7.15 -7.06 2.30
N VAL A 116 8.17 -6.21 2.52
CA VAL A 116 7.97 -4.85 2.99
C VAL A 116 7.11 -4.04 2.03
N ASP A 117 7.40 -4.08 0.72
CA ASP A 117 6.58 -3.37 -0.27
C ASP A 117 5.13 -3.89 -0.33
N GLN A 118 4.92 -5.19 -0.14
CA GLN A 118 3.59 -5.78 -0.05
C GLN A 118 2.83 -5.26 1.17
N GLU A 119 3.47 -5.21 2.35
CA GLU A 119 2.82 -4.73 3.58
C GLU A 119 2.55 -3.22 3.51
N VAL A 120 3.50 -2.42 3.01
CA VAL A 120 3.29 -0.99 2.75
C VAL A 120 2.12 -0.79 1.80
N THR A 121 2.04 -1.56 0.72
CA THR A 121 0.92 -1.48 -0.22
C THR A 121 -0.41 -1.82 0.45
N LYS A 122 -0.44 -2.84 1.31
CA LYS A 122 -1.63 -3.21 2.07
C LYS A 122 -2.07 -2.08 3.00
N ILE A 123 -1.15 -1.50 3.78
CA ILE A 123 -1.43 -0.35 4.66
C ILE A 123 -2.01 0.83 3.86
N LEU A 124 -1.43 1.14 2.69
CA LEU A 124 -1.92 2.22 1.82
C LEU A 124 -3.32 1.93 1.27
N ARG A 125 -3.61 0.68 0.90
CA ARG A 125 -4.95 0.26 0.42
C ARG A 125 -6.00 0.37 1.53
N ASP A 126 -5.65 -0.02 2.74
CA ASP A 126 -6.56 0.02 3.89
C ASP A 126 -6.83 1.47 4.34
N ALA A 127 -5.83 2.34 4.22
CA ALA A 127 -5.94 3.76 4.52
C ALA A 127 -6.76 4.54 3.49
N ASP A 128 -6.70 4.15 2.20
CA ASP A 128 -7.19 4.95 1.07
C ASP A 128 -8.02 4.11 0.06
N PRO A 129 -9.37 4.22 0.09
CA PRO A 129 -10.25 3.46 -0.79
C PRO A 129 -10.06 3.83 -2.27
N PHE A 130 -9.69 5.08 -2.59
CA PHE A 130 -9.41 5.50 -3.96
C PHE A 130 -8.15 4.82 -4.48
N PHE A 131 -7.08 4.78 -3.67
CA PHE A 131 -5.86 4.06 -4.03
C PHE A 131 -6.15 2.59 -4.35
N SER A 132 -6.92 1.92 -3.49
CA SER A 132 -7.27 0.51 -3.67
C SER A 132 -8.05 0.26 -4.98
N LYS A 133 -9.02 1.12 -5.30
CA LYS A 133 -9.84 0.97 -6.52
C LYS A 133 -9.04 1.30 -7.79
N ILE A 134 -8.26 2.38 -7.81
CA ILE A 134 -7.39 2.72 -8.95
C ILE A 134 -6.38 1.59 -9.20
N LEU A 135 -5.76 1.04 -8.14
CA LEU A 135 -4.88 -0.13 -8.25
C LEU A 135 -5.58 -1.33 -8.88
N ASN A 136 -6.81 -1.65 -8.46
CA ASN A 136 -7.58 -2.75 -9.04
C ASN A 136 -7.87 -2.52 -10.53
N ALA A 137 -8.28 -1.30 -10.91
CA ALA A 137 -8.55 -0.95 -12.30
C ALA A 137 -7.28 -1.03 -13.17
N VAL A 138 -6.15 -0.52 -12.65
CA VAL A 138 -4.85 -0.65 -13.31
C VAL A 138 -4.47 -2.13 -13.47
N ASN A 139 -4.66 -2.97 -12.44
CA ASN A 139 -4.37 -4.40 -12.51
C ASN A 139 -5.21 -5.11 -13.58
N TYR A 140 -6.51 -4.81 -13.66
CA TYR A 140 -7.39 -5.36 -14.69
C TYR A 140 -6.90 -5.00 -16.10
N VAL A 141 -6.50 -3.74 -16.31
CA VAL A 141 -5.99 -3.28 -17.61
C VAL A 141 -4.64 -3.94 -17.94
N ILE A 142 -3.75 -4.12 -16.96
CA ILE A 142 -2.48 -4.84 -17.14
C ILE A 142 -2.74 -6.25 -17.67
N GLU A 143 -3.65 -6.99 -17.05
CA GLU A 143 -4.00 -8.35 -17.44
C GLU A 143 -4.62 -8.39 -18.84
N LYS A 144 -5.61 -7.51 -19.10
CA LYS A 144 -6.30 -7.42 -20.40
C LYS A 144 -5.36 -7.09 -21.56
N ASN A 145 -4.35 -6.24 -21.34
CA ASN A 145 -3.39 -5.81 -22.37
C ASN A 145 -2.11 -6.65 -22.39
N ASN A 146 -2.07 -7.77 -21.64
CA ASN A 146 -0.91 -8.66 -21.59
C ASN A 146 0.39 -7.96 -21.15
N TRP A 147 0.31 -6.90 -20.34
CA TRP A 147 1.49 -6.27 -19.73
C TRP A 147 2.00 -7.08 -18.54
N GLN A 148 3.26 -6.86 -18.17
CA GLN A 148 3.92 -7.57 -17.09
C GLN A 148 4.24 -6.65 -15.93
N LYS A 149 4.14 -7.20 -14.72
CA LYS A 149 4.66 -6.58 -13.52
C LYS A 149 6.09 -7.07 -13.29
N ILE A 150 7.03 -6.15 -13.31
CA ILE A 150 8.44 -6.43 -13.04
C ILE A 150 8.80 -5.79 -11.71
N THR A 151 9.49 -6.52 -10.85
CA THR A 151 10.04 -5.94 -9.61
C THR A 151 11.51 -5.59 -9.82
N TYR A 152 11.85 -4.33 -9.58
CA TYR A 152 13.22 -3.83 -9.65
C TYR A 152 13.52 -2.94 -8.45
N CYS A 153 14.60 -3.23 -7.73
CA CYS A 153 14.96 -2.57 -6.46
C CYS A 153 13.75 -2.44 -5.50
N GLY A 154 12.95 -3.52 -5.43
CA GLY A 154 11.71 -3.64 -4.64
C GLY A 154 10.51 -2.83 -5.14
N SER A 155 10.69 -1.89 -6.07
CA SER A 155 9.55 -1.22 -6.71
C SER A 155 8.92 -2.11 -7.80
N VAL A 156 7.59 -2.08 -7.88
CA VAL A 156 6.82 -2.76 -8.92
C VAL A 156 6.58 -1.82 -10.09
N TYR A 157 6.95 -2.26 -11.27
CA TYR A 157 6.79 -1.54 -12.52
C TYR A 157 5.87 -2.30 -13.48
N ILE A 158 5.13 -1.56 -14.29
CA ILE A 158 4.34 -2.09 -15.41
C ILE A 158 5.22 -1.98 -16.66
N ALA A 159 5.48 -3.08 -17.34
CA ALA A 159 6.30 -3.12 -18.54
C ALA A 159 5.63 -3.93 -19.66
N ASN A 160 6.02 -3.65 -20.90
CA ASN A 160 5.61 -4.48 -22.04
C ASN A 160 6.40 -5.82 -22.03
N LYS A 161 5.78 -6.92 -22.46
CA LYS A 161 6.38 -8.28 -22.46
C LYS A 161 7.74 -8.38 -23.15
N ASN A 162 8.00 -7.50 -24.13
CA ASN A 162 9.21 -7.50 -24.93
C ASN A 162 10.32 -6.59 -24.36
N MET A 163 10.26 -6.24 -23.09
CA MET A 163 11.30 -5.43 -22.47
C MET A 163 12.57 -6.28 -22.27
N GLY A 164 13.62 -6.00 -23.05
CA GLY A 164 14.93 -6.63 -22.88
C GLY A 164 15.55 -6.35 -21.50
N THR A 165 16.46 -7.22 -21.06
CA THR A 165 16.99 -7.30 -19.69
C THR A 165 18.00 -6.21 -19.29
N ASN A 166 18.49 -5.38 -20.22
CA ASN A 166 19.57 -4.40 -19.98
C ASN A 166 19.08 -2.94 -19.96
N LYS A 167 18.07 -2.62 -19.15
CA LYS A 167 17.38 -1.33 -19.22
C LYS A 167 17.27 -0.66 -17.84
N LYS A 168 17.70 0.61 -17.72
CA LYS A 168 17.58 1.44 -16.50
C LYS A 168 16.09 1.68 -16.18
N PHE A 169 15.74 1.82 -14.91
CA PHE A 169 14.35 2.08 -14.50
C PHE A 169 14.19 3.56 -14.17
N MET A 170 13.02 4.11 -14.52
CA MET A 170 12.68 5.49 -14.22
C MET A 170 12.62 5.72 -12.71
N ASN A 171 13.28 6.77 -12.22
CA ASN A 171 13.22 7.18 -10.82
C ASN A 171 11.96 8.01 -10.53
N HIS A 172 11.78 8.45 -9.28
CA HIS A 172 10.59 9.21 -8.89
C HIS A 172 10.48 10.57 -9.57
N ASP A 173 11.57 11.32 -9.64
CA ASP A 173 11.58 12.68 -10.19
C ASP A 173 11.33 12.65 -11.71
N GLU A 174 11.93 11.69 -12.41
CA GLU A 174 11.69 11.44 -13.84
C GLU A 174 10.21 11.09 -14.12
N PHE A 175 9.55 10.33 -13.23
CA PHE A 175 8.13 10.02 -13.38
C PHE A 175 7.22 11.22 -13.08
N ASP A 176 7.60 12.03 -12.09
CA ASP A 176 6.86 13.21 -11.69
C ASP A 176 6.92 14.32 -12.77
N ALA A 177 7.93 14.30 -13.64
CA ALA A 177 8.02 15.18 -14.81
C ALA A 177 7.03 14.84 -15.95
N ILE A 178 6.42 13.64 -15.98
CA ILE A 178 5.48 13.25 -17.03
C ILE A 178 4.29 14.23 -17.07
N PRO A 179 3.89 14.75 -18.26
CA PRO A 179 2.83 15.74 -18.38
C PRO A 179 1.49 15.30 -17.74
N PRO A 180 0.86 16.13 -16.89
CA PRO A 180 -0.40 15.80 -16.22
C PRO A 180 -1.53 15.37 -17.17
N LYS A 181 -1.57 15.94 -18.38
CA LYS A 181 -2.57 15.61 -19.42
C LYS A 181 -2.62 14.13 -19.80
N LEU A 182 -1.55 13.37 -19.58
CA LEU A 182 -1.48 11.94 -19.90
C LEU A 182 -2.18 11.05 -18.88
N PHE A 183 -2.56 11.60 -17.72
CA PHE A 183 -3.19 10.88 -16.61
C PHE A 183 -4.73 10.99 -16.61
N PHE A 184 -5.33 11.50 -17.69
CA PHE A 184 -6.78 11.63 -17.84
C PHE A 184 -7.39 10.63 -18.84
N GLY A 185 -8.64 10.27 -18.59
CA GLY A 185 -9.42 9.32 -19.38
C GLY A 185 -9.46 7.93 -18.77
N ASN A 186 -10.01 6.96 -19.51
CA ASN A 186 -10.05 5.58 -19.03
C ASN A 186 -8.64 5.00 -18.79
N MET A 187 -8.53 4.03 -17.88
CA MET A 187 -7.24 3.48 -17.41
C MET A 187 -6.40 2.87 -18.54
N THR A 188 -7.05 2.30 -19.57
CA THR A 188 -6.36 1.76 -20.75
C THR A 188 -5.68 2.87 -21.54
N LYS A 189 -6.41 3.97 -21.79
CA LYS A 189 -5.90 5.15 -22.49
C LYS A 189 -4.78 5.82 -21.70
N VAL A 190 -4.94 5.98 -20.39
CA VAL A 190 -3.89 6.55 -19.51
C VAL A 190 -2.59 5.78 -19.64
N ILE A 191 -2.62 4.46 -19.41
CA ILE A 191 -1.38 3.65 -19.44
C ILE A 191 -0.78 3.63 -20.86
N THR A 192 -1.61 3.54 -21.89
CA THR A 192 -1.15 3.54 -23.30
C THR A 192 -0.51 4.88 -23.69
N ASN A 193 -1.10 6.00 -23.26
CA ASN A 193 -0.57 7.33 -23.49
C ASN A 193 0.79 7.51 -22.82
N ILE A 194 0.92 7.04 -21.58
CA ILE A 194 2.20 7.06 -20.87
C ILE A 194 3.24 6.20 -21.60
N PHE A 195 2.91 4.96 -21.98
CA PHE A 195 3.84 4.14 -22.78
C PHE A 195 4.24 4.78 -24.10
N THR A 196 3.30 5.46 -24.77
CA THR A 196 3.58 6.18 -26.02
C THR A 196 4.52 7.35 -25.80
N HIS A 197 4.29 8.12 -24.74
CA HIS A 197 5.18 9.22 -24.35
C HIS A 197 6.60 8.70 -24.02
N LEU A 198 6.70 7.62 -23.24
CA LEU A 198 7.98 7.00 -22.90
C LEU A 198 8.71 6.41 -24.11
N LYS A 199 7.99 6.03 -25.18
CA LYS A 199 8.61 5.53 -26.41
C LYS A 199 9.32 6.64 -27.20
N ASN A 200 8.86 7.88 -27.06
CA ASN A 200 9.42 9.03 -27.77
C ASN A 200 10.60 9.67 -27.03
N GLU A 201 10.89 9.23 -25.80
CA GLU A 201 11.99 9.70 -24.98
C GLU A 201 13.11 8.64 -24.97
N PRO A 202 14.21 8.83 -25.74
CA PRO A 202 15.22 7.78 -25.96
C PRO A 202 15.98 7.36 -24.68
N GLU A 203 15.97 8.20 -23.64
CA GLU A 203 16.63 7.96 -22.35
C GLU A 203 15.71 7.35 -21.29
N LEU A 204 14.39 7.38 -21.52
CA LEU A 204 13.38 6.90 -20.58
C LEU A 204 12.80 5.58 -21.05
N TYR A 205 12.56 4.71 -20.09
CA TYR A 205 12.26 3.31 -20.35
C TYR A 205 10.76 3.04 -20.36
N SER A 206 10.34 2.03 -21.12
CA SER A 206 8.97 1.51 -21.20
C SER A 206 8.52 0.76 -19.93
N ALA A 207 8.82 1.29 -18.75
CA ALA A 207 8.41 0.73 -17.46
C ALA A 207 7.82 1.84 -16.57
N ILE A 208 6.59 1.64 -16.12
CA ILE A 208 5.83 2.64 -15.36
C ILE A 208 5.78 2.22 -13.89
N PRO A 209 6.27 3.03 -12.93
CA PRO A 209 6.21 2.70 -11.50
C PRO A 209 4.75 2.64 -11.02
N LEU A 210 4.28 1.45 -10.63
CA LEU A 210 2.87 1.18 -10.36
C LEU A 210 2.29 2.06 -9.25
N ASN A 211 2.95 2.12 -8.09
CA ASN A 211 2.44 2.89 -6.95
C ASN A 211 2.41 4.40 -7.22
N GLN A 212 3.39 4.91 -7.98
CA GLN A 212 3.39 6.33 -8.37
C GLN A 212 2.35 6.63 -9.44
N LEU A 213 2.14 5.72 -10.39
CA LEU A 213 1.05 5.84 -11.36
C LEU A 213 -0.28 6.00 -10.65
N ILE A 214 -0.59 5.15 -9.66
CA ILE A 214 -1.84 5.22 -8.91
C ILE A 214 -1.99 6.57 -8.20
N LYS A 215 -0.94 7.02 -7.51
CA LYS A 215 -0.92 8.33 -6.83
C LYS A 215 -1.13 9.48 -7.80
N LYS A 216 -0.48 9.45 -8.96
CA LYS A 216 -0.52 10.53 -9.97
C LYS A 216 -1.85 10.57 -10.72
N ILE A 217 -2.44 9.40 -11.03
CA ILE A 217 -3.83 9.30 -11.52
C ILE A 217 -4.79 9.91 -10.50
N LYS A 218 -4.71 9.47 -9.23
CA LYS A 218 -5.57 10.01 -8.18
C LYS A 218 -5.47 11.53 -8.09
N PHE A 219 -4.26 12.07 -7.98
CA PHE A 219 -4.01 13.51 -7.91
C PHE A 219 -4.57 14.27 -9.12
N SER A 220 -4.43 13.72 -10.32
CA SER A 220 -4.94 14.34 -11.55
C SER A 220 -6.47 14.44 -11.56
N HIS A 221 -7.17 13.41 -11.06
CA HIS A 221 -8.62 13.42 -10.93
C HIS A 221 -9.13 14.37 -9.83
N MET A 222 -8.35 14.60 -8.77
CA MET A 222 -8.69 15.55 -7.72
C MET A 222 -8.56 17.01 -8.18
N ASN A 223 -7.57 17.30 -9.04
CA ASN A 223 -7.28 18.64 -9.52
C ASN A 223 -7.87 18.91 -10.92
N SER A 224 -9.02 18.30 -11.24
CA SER A 224 -9.70 18.46 -12.54
C SER A 224 -10.15 19.92 -12.86
N PHE A 225 -9.76 20.89 -12.02
CA PHE A 225 -9.90 22.34 -12.22
C PHE A 225 -8.77 22.99 -13.04
N VAL A 226 -7.77 22.24 -13.54
CA VAL A 226 -6.82 22.82 -14.51
C VAL A 226 -7.52 22.91 -15.86
N ASP A 227 -7.90 24.14 -16.23
CA ASP A 227 -8.56 24.56 -17.48
C ASP A 227 -8.22 23.68 -18.68
N ILE A 228 -9.08 22.71 -18.97
CA ILE A 228 -9.10 22.06 -20.28
C ILE A 228 -10.09 22.91 -21.11
N PRO A 229 -9.62 23.68 -22.12
CA PRO A 229 -10.52 24.42 -22.98
C PRO A 229 -11.53 23.43 -23.58
N SER A 230 -12.81 23.75 -23.43
CA SER A 230 -13.96 22.89 -23.70
C SER A 230 -14.19 22.57 -25.19
N SER A 231 -13.14 22.61 -26.01
CA SER A 231 -13.18 22.41 -27.46
C SER A 231 -12.54 21.09 -27.87
N SER A 232 -13.10 19.98 -27.39
CA SER A 232 -13.01 18.70 -28.10
C SER A 232 -14.09 17.79 -27.56
N GLY A 233 -15.09 17.48 -28.39
CA GLY A 233 -16.22 16.61 -28.08
C GLY A 233 -15.79 15.17 -27.85
N PHE A 234 -15.10 14.92 -26.73
CA PHE A 234 -14.87 13.59 -26.22
C PHE A 234 -16.06 13.18 -25.38
N ASP A 235 -16.59 12.02 -25.77
CA ASP A 235 -17.71 11.26 -25.23
C ASP A 235 -18.07 11.50 -23.77
N ASN A 236 -19.37 11.36 -23.49
CA ASN A 236 -20.01 11.25 -22.17
C ASN A 236 -19.48 10.03 -21.37
N GLU A 237 -18.17 9.89 -21.17
CA GLU A 237 -17.58 9.01 -20.18
C GLU A 237 -17.66 9.73 -18.83
N GLU A 238 -18.39 9.15 -17.87
CA GLU A 238 -18.55 9.73 -16.52
C GLU A 238 -17.17 10.05 -15.93
N LYS A 239 -16.83 11.35 -15.86
CA LYS A 239 -15.62 11.79 -15.17
C LYS A 239 -15.67 11.31 -13.72
N LEU A 240 -14.61 10.65 -13.30
CA LEU A 240 -14.39 10.31 -11.91
C LEU A 240 -14.11 11.59 -11.12
N ASP A 241 -15.18 12.19 -10.60
CA ASP A 241 -15.14 13.36 -9.73
C ASP A 241 -15.12 12.90 -8.26
N ILE A 242 -13.92 12.89 -7.69
CA ILE A 242 -13.67 12.47 -6.31
C ILE A 242 -14.44 13.37 -5.33
N GLU A 243 -14.65 14.66 -5.65
CA GLU A 243 -15.33 15.59 -4.76
C GLU A 243 -16.81 15.29 -4.66
N VAL A 244 -17.47 15.13 -5.81
CA VAL A 244 -18.89 14.80 -5.89
C VAL A 244 -19.17 13.44 -5.26
N ILE A 245 -18.35 12.43 -5.56
CA ILE A 245 -18.50 11.09 -4.96
C ILE A 245 -18.39 11.17 -3.43
N THR A 246 -17.37 11.87 -2.92
CA THR A 246 -17.15 11.98 -1.47
C THR A 246 -18.31 12.71 -0.78
N ALA A 247 -18.82 13.80 -1.39
CA ALA A 247 -19.95 14.55 -0.85
C ALA A 247 -21.23 13.69 -0.76
N ASN A 248 -21.54 12.94 -1.83
CA ASN A 248 -22.69 12.04 -1.86
C ASN A 248 -22.58 10.92 -0.82
N CYS A 249 -21.41 10.28 -0.70
CA CYS A 249 -21.19 9.24 0.30
C CYS A 249 -21.29 9.78 1.74
N LEU A 250 -20.79 11.00 1.99
CA LEU A 250 -20.95 11.66 3.29
C LEU A 250 -22.42 11.88 3.65
N MET A 251 -23.27 12.29 2.70
CA MET A 251 -24.70 12.45 2.96
C MET A 251 -25.36 11.14 3.42
N ILE A 252 -25.03 10.02 2.77
CA ILE A 252 -25.52 8.69 3.16
C ILE A 252 -25.09 8.36 4.60
N VAL A 253 -23.83 8.63 4.94
CA VAL A 253 -23.29 8.36 6.28
C VAL A 253 -23.91 9.28 7.33
N PHE A 254 -24.19 10.55 7.00
CA PHE A 254 -24.90 11.48 7.90
C PHE A 254 -26.33 11.05 8.17
N GLN A 255 -27.02 10.51 7.16
CA GLN A 255 -28.33 9.91 7.35
C GLN A 255 -28.26 8.74 8.33
N ARG A 256 -27.27 7.85 8.21
CA ARG A 256 -27.07 6.74 9.14
C ARG A 256 -26.70 7.19 10.56
N LEU A 257 -25.86 8.22 10.70
CA LEU A 257 -25.56 8.85 11.99
C LEU A 257 -26.85 9.34 12.67
N ASP A 258 -27.73 9.97 11.89
CA ASP A 258 -29.02 10.45 12.38
C ASP A 258 -29.95 9.30 12.81
N GLU A 259 -30.17 8.32 11.92
CA GLU A 259 -31.14 7.24 12.11
C GLU A 259 -30.74 6.24 13.20
N PHE A 260 -29.46 5.86 13.27
CA PHE A 260 -29.04 4.78 14.16
C PHE A 260 -28.53 5.24 15.53
N TYR A 261 -28.11 6.50 15.65
CA TYR A 261 -27.49 7.00 16.87
C TYR A 261 -28.27 8.18 17.47
N PHE A 262 -28.56 9.23 16.70
CA PHE A 262 -29.25 10.40 17.24
C PHE A 262 -30.72 10.14 17.54
N LYS A 263 -31.51 9.69 16.56
CA LYS A 263 -32.94 9.39 16.74
C LYS A 263 -33.21 8.28 17.77
N LYS A 264 -32.23 7.42 18.02
CA LYS A 264 -32.28 6.37 19.05
C LYS A 264 -31.77 6.83 20.42
N GLY A 265 -31.44 8.12 20.60
CA GLY A 265 -30.97 8.68 21.86
C GLY A 265 -29.59 8.20 22.33
N LYS A 266 -28.80 7.57 21.45
CA LYS A 266 -27.45 7.08 21.81
C LYS A 266 -26.40 8.18 21.91
N ILE A 267 -26.65 9.30 21.23
CA ILE A 267 -25.81 10.49 21.21
C ILE A 267 -26.66 11.76 21.31
N THR A 268 -26.09 12.83 21.83
CA THR A 268 -26.72 14.15 21.89
C THR A 268 -26.64 14.89 20.56
N LEU A 269 -27.35 16.02 20.44
CA LEU A 269 -27.27 16.87 19.25
C LEU A 269 -25.87 17.46 19.04
N ASP A 270 -25.17 17.81 20.12
CA ASP A 270 -23.81 18.35 20.03
C ASP A 270 -22.80 17.27 19.64
N GLU A 271 -22.95 16.06 20.18
CA GLU A 271 -22.16 14.90 19.78
C GLU A 271 -22.39 14.55 18.30
N LYS A 272 -23.63 14.64 17.81
CA LYS A 272 -23.94 14.47 16.39
C LYS A 272 -23.19 15.50 15.53
N LYS A 273 -23.20 16.78 15.92
CA LYS A 273 -22.47 17.84 15.20
C LYS A 273 -20.97 17.59 15.17
N ILE A 274 -20.39 17.17 16.29
CA ILE A 274 -18.96 16.83 16.39
C ILE A 274 -18.62 15.64 15.48
N LEU A 275 -19.41 14.55 15.55
CA LEU A 275 -19.20 13.37 14.71
C LEU A 275 -19.33 13.71 13.22
N ALA A 276 -20.30 14.55 12.83
CA ALA A 276 -20.43 15.00 11.44
C ALA A 276 -19.22 15.81 10.96
N LYS A 277 -18.69 16.69 11.81
CA LYS A 277 -17.47 17.47 11.53
C LYS A 277 -16.25 16.55 11.38
N VAL A 278 -16.08 15.60 12.30
CA VAL A 278 -14.99 14.60 12.25
C VAL A 278 -15.09 13.72 11.01
N LEU A 279 -16.28 13.27 10.63
CA LEU A 279 -16.49 12.51 9.38
C LEU A 279 -16.14 13.34 8.14
N THR A 280 -16.43 14.64 8.14
CA THR A 280 -16.04 15.55 7.05
C THR A 280 -14.52 15.69 6.95
N GLU A 281 -13.82 15.78 8.09
CA GLU A 281 -12.36 15.81 8.14
C GLU A 281 -11.76 14.49 7.66
N LEU A 282 -12.28 13.35 8.13
CA LEU A 282 -11.88 12.03 7.67
C LEU A 282 -12.08 11.88 6.15
N ALA A 283 -13.21 12.33 5.61
CA ALA A 283 -13.48 12.32 4.18
C ALA A 283 -12.48 13.18 3.40
N ARG A 284 -12.12 14.36 3.91
CA ARG A 284 -11.08 15.22 3.32
C ARG A 284 -9.71 14.52 3.31
N ASP A 285 -9.41 13.72 4.32
CA ASP A 285 -8.15 12.99 4.37
C ASP A 285 -8.17 11.77 3.45
N LEU A 286 -9.30 11.06 3.32
CA LEU A 286 -9.47 10.02 2.30
C LEU A 286 -9.20 10.56 0.89
N LYS A 287 -9.66 11.79 0.61
CA LYS A 287 -9.29 12.52 -0.60
C LYS A 287 -7.76 12.67 -0.66
N ASN A 288 -7.11 13.18 0.37
CA ASN A 288 -5.68 13.53 0.39
C ASN A 288 -4.71 12.40 0.78
N GLY A 289 -4.97 11.18 0.34
CA GLY A 289 -4.03 10.06 0.48
C GLY A 289 -4.29 9.11 1.65
N GLY A 290 -5.52 9.12 2.15
CA GLY A 290 -6.03 8.20 3.16
C GLY A 290 -6.15 8.86 4.53
N GLN A 291 -6.62 8.09 5.51
CA GLN A 291 -6.68 8.54 6.91
C GLN A 291 -5.33 9.14 7.36
N SER A 292 -5.35 10.36 7.90
CA SER A 292 -4.11 11.10 8.22
C SER A 292 -3.68 10.99 9.67
N ARG A 293 -4.50 10.38 10.55
CA ARG A 293 -4.24 10.19 11.99
C ARG A 293 -5.20 9.17 12.61
N GLY A 294 -4.92 8.66 13.81
CA GLY A 294 -5.85 7.78 14.54
C GLY A 294 -7.21 8.44 14.84
N LEU A 295 -8.30 7.65 14.89
CA LEU A 295 -9.67 8.15 15.10
C LEU A 295 -9.84 8.97 16.39
N TYR A 296 -9.14 8.58 17.46
CA TYR A 296 -9.11 9.32 18.72
C TYR A 296 -8.64 10.77 18.52
N LEU A 297 -7.61 10.99 17.70
CA LEU A 297 -7.02 12.32 17.50
C LEU A 297 -8.00 13.25 16.77
N TYR A 298 -8.79 12.75 15.81
CA TYR A 298 -9.84 13.57 15.21
C TYR A 298 -10.88 13.99 16.23
N MET A 299 -11.33 13.10 17.12
CA MET A 299 -12.32 13.44 18.13
C MET A 299 -11.77 14.39 19.19
N LYS A 300 -10.51 14.22 19.59
CA LYS A 300 -9.84 15.01 20.62
C LYS A 300 -9.78 16.50 20.27
N ASP A 301 -9.56 16.82 19.00
CA ASP A 301 -9.52 18.22 18.52
C ASP A 301 -10.83 18.98 18.74
N HIS A 302 -11.96 18.27 18.86
CA HIS A 302 -13.28 18.87 19.06
C HIS A 302 -13.84 18.64 20.48
N ILE A 303 -13.17 17.83 21.30
CA ILE A 303 -13.58 17.52 22.69
C ILE A 303 -12.36 17.70 23.61
N PRO A 304 -12.17 18.89 24.21
CA PRO A 304 -10.96 19.24 24.95
C PRO A 304 -10.60 18.28 26.09
N ASN A 305 -11.60 17.70 26.76
CA ASN A 305 -11.42 16.80 27.90
C ASN A 305 -11.55 15.30 27.53
N LEU A 306 -11.42 14.96 26.25
CA LEU A 306 -11.55 13.57 25.80
C LEU A 306 -10.32 12.74 26.17
N THR A 307 -10.49 11.84 27.14
CA THR A 307 -9.49 10.82 27.46
C THR A 307 -9.59 9.64 26.49
N ASN A 308 -8.52 8.85 26.39
CA ASN A 308 -8.52 7.60 25.59
C ASN A 308 -9.63 6.65 26.07
N GLU A 309 -9.79 6.50 27.39
CA GLU A 309 -10.79 5.60 27.97
C GLU A 309 -12.22 6.00 27.58
N MET A 310 -12.56 7.29 27.71
CA MET A 310 -13.86 7.82 27.30
C MET A 310 -14.10 7.60 25.80
N PHE A 311 -13.08 7.79 24.97
CA PHE A 311 -13.17 7.53 23.54
C PHE A 311 -13.49 6.06 23.24
N TYR A 312 -12.74 5.12 23.81
CA TYR A 312 -12.94 3.69 23.56
C TYR A 312 -14.27 3.16 24.10
N GLN A 313 -14.73 3.67 25.24
CA GLN A 313 -16.01 3.26 25.84
C GLN A 313 -17.23 3.78 25.07
N LYS A 314 -17.17 5.01 24.56
CA LYS A 314 -18.36 5.68 24.01
C LYS A 314 -18.32 5.91 22.50
N TYR A 315 -17.21 6.40 21.95
CA TYR A 315 -17.17 6.94 20.59
C TYR A 315 -16.52 6.02 19.57
N HIS A 316 -15.56 5.18 19.99
CA HIS A 316 -14.76 4.37 19.08
C HIS A 316 -15.63 3.49 18.17
N GLN A 317 -16.58 2.73 18.74
CA GLN A 317 -17.44 1.85 17.94
C GLN A 317 -18.33 2.60 16.96
N ILE A 318 -18.85 3.77 17.36
CA ILE A 318 -19.70 4.62 16.52
C ILE A 318 -18.90 5.15 15.34
N LEU A 319 -17.74 5.75 15.63
CA LEU A 319 -16.91 6.40 14.62
C LEU A 319 -16.25 5.39 13.69
N ASP A 320 -15.73 4.27 14.21
CA ASP A 320 -15.17 3.18 13.39
C ASP A 320 -16.24 2.60 12.45
N TYR A 321 -17.45 2.34 12.94
CA TYR A 321 -18.55 1.89 12.10
C TYR A 321 -18.87 2.89 10.99
N LEU A 322 -19.13 4.16 11.33
CA LEU A 322 -19.49 5.17 10.33
C LEU A 322 -18.37 5.42 9.32
N PHE A 323 -17.11 5.38 9.76
CA PHE A 323 -15.97 5.55 8.86
C PHE A 323 -15.77 4.34 7.94
N ARG A 324 -15.96 3.11 8.43
CA ARG A 324 -15.99 1.93 7.56
C ARG A 324 -17.12 2.03 6.53
N GLN A 325 -18.32 2.46 6.95
CA GLN A 325 -19.41 2.68 6.01
C GLN A 325 -19.06 3.74 4.96
N LEU A 326 -18.44 4.85 5.35
CA LEU A 326 -17.97 5.86 4.39
C LEU A 326 -17.01 5.25 3.36
N LYS A 327 -16.02 4.46 3.79
CA LYS A 327 -15.11 3.77 2.87
C LYS A 327 -15.87 2.82 1.94
N THR A 328 -16.81 2.03 2.46
CA THR A 328 -17.63 1.11 1.67
C THR A 328 -18.44 1.85 0.62
N GLU A 329 -19.16 2.91 0.99
CA GLU A 329 -19.97 3.70 0.05
C GLU A 329 -19.11 4.32 -1.05
N ILE A 330 -17.90 4.81 -0.70
CA ILE A 330 -16.93 5.33 -1.68
C ILE A 330 -16.54 4.22 -2.66
N VAL A 331 -16.18 3.03 -2.16
CA VAL A 331 -15.80 1.89 -3.02
C VAL A 331 -16.95 1.52 -3.97
N SER A 332 -18.18 1.38 -3.46
CA SER A 332 -19.35 1.02 -4.26
C SER A 332 -19.68 2.09 -5.31
N ASN A 333 -19.58 3.37 -4.99
CA ASN A 333 -19.80 4.45 -5.97
C ASN A 333 -18.70 4.47 -7.04
N LEU A 334 -17.48 4.08 -6.70
CA LEU A 334 -16.41 3.95 -7.68
C LEU A 334 -16.55 2.69 -8.56
N GLU A 335 -17.22 1.63 -8.10
CA GLU A 335 -17.48 0.42 -8.90
C GLU A 335 -18.38 0.65 -10.11
N VAL A 336 -19.30 1.61 -10.00
CA VAL A 336 -20.16 1.98 -11.13
C VAL A 336 -19.41 2.79 -12.19
N ARG A 337 -18.32 3.46 -11.80
CA ARG A 337 -17.61 4.49 -12.61
C ARG A 337 -16.24 4.08 -13.14
N ILE A 338 -15.69 2.95 -12.68
CA ILE A 338 -14.43 2.34 -13.15
C ILE A 338 -14.59 0.83 -13.27
#